data_AF-A0A3M1PZF0-F1
#
_entry.id   AF-A0A3M1PZF0-F1
#
_cell.length_a   1.000
_cell.length_b   1.000
_cell.length_c   1.000
_cell.angle_alpha   90.00
_cell.angle_beta   90.00
_cell.angle_gamma   90.00
#
_symmetry.space_group_name_H-M   'P 1'
#
loop_
_entity.id
_entity.type
_entity.pdbx_description
1 polymer ?
#
loop_
_entity_poly.entity_id
_entity_poly.type
_entity_poly.pdbx_seq_one_letter_code
_entity_poly.pdbx_strand_id
1 'polypeptide(L)'
;LGPHESACFETIAEHLRLKIPDERGVRVLLTATAPRPGAVTRRRRGGGVCYVAVDAFPGDELPAAVLREAIRALDFASNTQPTVLNLLRARLQAVGLGAPSRAYRYAPQALAAVEADALVAKILAPGFERKTSLGDALDALVPVVAPPWREHLASPQRVDLTAAFNRVAEGLKKQATTQPATGTTQPSNPTDEDSP
;
A
#
# COMPACT_ATOMS: atom_id res chain seq x y z
N LEU A 1 -13.67 8.81 17.19
CA LEU A 1 -12.19 8.85 17.00
C LEU A 1 -11.65 9.89 17.98
N GLY A 2 -10.51 9.63 18.61
CA GLY A 2 -9.83 10.67 19.38
C GLY A 2 -9.29 11.77 18.45
N PRO A 3 -8.78 12.88 19.02
CA PRO A 3 -8.33 14.04 18.25
C PRO A 3 -7.15 13.73 17.32
N HIS A 4 -6.23 12.84 17.74
CA HIS A 4 -5.06 12.47 16.93
C HIS A 4 -5.42 11.55 15.76
N GLU A 5 -6.37 10.65 15.96
CA GLU A 5 -6.83 9.72 14.95
C GLU A 5 -7.58 10.45 13.83
N SER A 6 -8.47 11.39 14.19
CA SER A 6 -9.15 12.24 13.20
C SER A 6 -8.16 13.05 12.36
N ALA A 7 -7.13 13.64 13.01
CA ALA A 7 -6.10 14.41 12.31
C ALA A 7 -5.30 13.55 11.31
N CYS A 8 -5.01 12.30 11.64
CA CYS A 8 -4.36 11.37 10.71
C CYS A 8 -5.24 11.11 9.47
N PHE A 9 -6.54 10.85 9.68
CA PHE A 9 -7.48 10.61 8.57
C PHE A 9 -7.67 11.82 7.68
N GLU A 10 -7.78 13.01 8.25
CA GLU A 10 -7.90 14.28 7.50
C GLU A 10 -6.63 14.58 6.71
N THR A 11 -5.47 14.42 7.33
CA THR A 11 -4.17 14.62 6.67
C THR A 11 -4.02 13.68 5.47
N ILE A 12 -4.37 12.40 5.62
CA ILE A 12 -4.34 11.42 4.53
C ILE A 12 -5.29 11.79 3.41
N ALA A 13 -6.53 12.14 3.75
CA ALA A 13 -7.54 12.47 2.75
C ALA A 13 -7.12 13.68 1.92
N GLU A 14 -6.55 14.71 2.57
CA GLU A 14 -6.00 15.88 1.90
C GLU A 14 -4.79 15.51 1.02
N HIS A 15 -3.77 14.87 1.59
CA HIS A 15 -2.52 14.58 0.89
C HIS A 15 -2.72 13.66 -0.31
N LEU A 16 -3.51 12.60 -0.15
CA LEU A 16 -3.76 11.62 -1.21
C LEU A 16 -4.91 12.01 -2.13
N ARG A 17 -5.62 13.11 -1.83
CA ARG A 17 -6.83 13.58 -2.51
C ARG A 17 -7.92 12.51 -2.55
N LEU A 18 -8.13 11.85 -1.43
CA LEU A 18 -9.10 10.76 -1.30
C LEU A 18 -10.45 11.32 -0.85
N LYS A 19 -11.55 10.84 -1.46
CA LYS A 19 -12.89 11.21 -1.00
C LYS A 19 -13.19 10.46 0.30
N ILE A 20 -13.53 11.20 1.36
CA ILE A 20 -14.10 10.63 2.58
C ILE A 20 -15.58 10.26 2.30
N PRO A 21 -16.02 9.01 2.49
CA PRO A 21 -17.40 8.62 2.24
C PRO A 21 -18.38 9.32 3.19
N ASP A 22 -19.46 9.89 2.64
CA ASP A 22 -20.33 10.85 3.33
C ASP A 22 -21.10 10.27 4.55
N GLU A 23 -21.33 8.94 4.66
CA GLU A 23 -22.16 8.39 5.76
C GLU A 23 -21.76 7.01 6.34
N ARG A 24 -20.70 6.36 5.84
CA ARG A 24 -20.32 5.01 6.32
C ARG A 24 -18.88 4.86 6.78
N GLY A 25 -18.08 5.92 6.66
CA GLY A 25 -16.67 5.94 7.01
C GLY A 25 -15.87 4.84 6.33
N VAL A 26 -14.57 4.82 6.60
CA VAL A 26 -13.75 3.64 6.34
C VAL A 26 -14.04 2.62 7.43
N ARG A 27 -14.52 1.42 7.05
CA ARG A 27 -14.81 0.37 8.03
C ARG A 27 -13.56 -0.44 8.32
N VAL A 28 -13.01 -0.27 9.53
CA VAL A 28 -11.90 -1.07 10.05
C VAL A 28 -12.42 -1.98 11.15
N LEU A 29 -12.31 -3.29 10.92
CA LEU A 29 -12.67 -4.33 11.88
C LEU A 29 -11.38 -4.86 12.50
N LEU A 30 -11.24 -4.69 13.82
CA LEU A 30 -10.18 -5.31 14.58
C LEU A 30 -10.55 -6.75 14.89
N THR A 31 -9.64 -7.66 14.58
CA THR A 31 -9.79 -9.10 14.83
C THR A 31 -8.68 -9.55 15.78
N ALA A 32 -8.90 -10.62 16.53
CA ALA A 32 -7.89 -11.11 17.45
C ALA A 32 -6.66 -11.65 16.70
N THR A 33 -6.90 -12.54 15.73
CA THR A 33 -5.86 -13.26 14.97
C THR A 33 -6.21 -13.34 13.48
N ALA A 34 -5.19 -13.42 12.62
CA ALA A 34 -5.34 -13.71 11.19
C ALA A 34 -4.07 -14.31 10.58
N PRO A 35 -4.18 -15.06 9.45
CA PRO A 35 -3.00 -15.48 8.68
C PRO A 35 -2.18 -14.28 8.20
N ARG A 36 -0.87 -14.48 8.01
CA ARG A 36 0.03 -13.47 7.41
C ARG A 36 -0.55 -12.98 6.07
N PRO A 37 -0.61 -11.66 5.81
CA PRO A 37 0.11 -10.57 6.49
C PRO A 37 -0.62 -9.92 7.68
N GLY A 38 -1.67 -10.53 8.23
CA GLY A 38 -2.35 -10.02 9.43
C GLY A 38 -3.33 -8.86 9.16
N ALA A 39 -3.31 -8.27 7.96
CA ALA A 39 -4.27 -7.25 7.57
C ALA A 39 -4.69 -7.37 6.10
N VAL A 40 -5.96 -7.08 5.82
CA VAL A 40 -6.50 -7.10 4.46
C VAL A 40 -7.68 -6.16 4.27
N THR A 41 -7.65 -5.37 3.20
CA THR A 41 -8.84 -4.66 2.71
C THR A 41 -9.53 -5.44 1.60
N ARG A 42 -10.81 -5.79 1.82
CA ARG A 42 -11.70 -6.36 0.79
C ARG A 42 -12.52 -5.26 0.12
N ARG A 43 -12.56 -5.28 -1.21
CA ARG A 43 -13.43 -4.40 -2.01
C ARG A 43 -14.91 -4.77 -1.80
N ARG A 44 -15.77 -3.76 -1.68
CA ARG A 44 -17.23 -3.85 -1.59
C ARG A 44 -17.86 -2.77 -2.47
N ARG A 45 -19.18 -2.87 -2.71
CA ARG A 45 -19.92 -1.81 -3.43
C ARG A 45 -19.82 -0.51 -2.63
N GLY A 46 -19.22 0.51 -3.23
CA GLY A 46 -19.01 1.83 -2.60
C GLY A 46 -17.76 1.99 -1.75
N GLY A 47 -16.81 1.04 -1.72
CA GLY A 47 -15.53 1.21 -1.03
C GLY A 47 -14.84 -0.09 -0.62
N GLY A 48 -14.07 -0.04 0.48
CA GLY A 48 -13.41 -1.20 1.08
C GLY A 48 -13.83 -1.45 2.53
N VAL A 49 -13.72 -2.70 2.98
CA VAL A 49 -13.78 -3.10 4.40
C VAL A 49 -12.43 -3.66 4.79
N CYS A 50 -11.84 -3.10 5.83
CA CYS A 50 -10.53 -3.47 6.36
C CYS A 50 -10.69 -4.46 7.50
N TYR A 51 -9.85 -5.48 7.53
CA TYR A 51 -9.69 -6.41 8.63
C TYR A 51 -8.24 -6.32 9.09
N VAL A 52 -8.01 -6.10 10.38
CA VAL A 52 -6.68 -5.97 10.97
C VAL A 52 -6.61 -6.86 12.21
N ALA A 53 -5.68 -7.81 12.23
CA ALA A 53 -5.43 -8.67 13.38
C ALA A 53 -4.53 -7.94 14.38
N VAL A 54 -4.98 -7.84 15.63
CA VAL A 54 -4.27 -7.09 16.68
C VAL A 54 -2.99 -7.82 17.09
N ASP A 55 -3.01 -9.15 17.15
CA ASP A 55 -1.84 -9.96 17.50
C ASP A 55 -0.69 -9.87 16.48
N ALA A 56 -1.01 -9.56 15.23
CA ALA A 56 -0.05 -9.48 14.14
C ALA A 56 0.75 -8.17 14.12
N PHE A 57 0.34 -7.15 14.89
CA PHE A 57 0.97 -5.82 14.88
C PHE A 57 1.16 -5.30 16.31
N PRO A 58 2.33 -5.53 16.93
CA PRO A 58 2.60 -5.04 18.28
C PRO A 58 2.82 -3.52 18.33
N GLY A 59 2.29 -2.88 19.38
CA GLY A 59 2.54 -1.47 19.68
C GLY A 59 2.13 -0.53 18.55
N ASP A 60 3.04 0.35 18.15
CA ASP A 60 2.80 1.39 17.14
C ASP A 60 2.61 0.86 15.71
N GLU A 61 2.85 -0.43 15.47
CA GLU A 61 2.56 -1.06 14.19
C GLU A 61 1.06 -1.22 13.92
N LEU A 62 0.25 -1.36 14.97
CA LEU A 62 -1.20 -1.51 14.81
C LEU A 62 -1.82 -0.25 14.20
N PRO A 63 -1.54 0.97 14.70
CA PRO A 63 -1.94 2.21 14.03
C PRO A 63 -1.48 2.27 12.56
N ALA A 64 -0.24 1.88 12.26
CA ALA A 64 0.29 1.89 10.89
C ALA A 64 -0.47 0.93 9.98
N ALA A 65 -0.78 -0.29 10.47
CA ALA A 65 -1.55 -1.27 9.75
C ALA A 65 -2.99 -0.79 9.49
N VAL A 66 -3.63 -0.20 10.50
CA VAL A 66 -4.97 0.40 10.38
C VAL A 66 -5.00 1.50 9.33
N LEU A 67 -4.05 2.45 9.38
CA LEU A 67 -3.96 3.55 8.41
C LEU A 67 -3.69 3.03 6.99
N ARG A 68 -2.78 2.06 6.83
CA ARG A 68 -2.48 1.43 5.54
C ARG A 68 -3.74 0.82 4.91
N GLU A 69 -4.47 0.00 5.66
CA GLU A 69 -5.68 -0.63 5.14
C GLU A 69 -6.78 0.41 4.87
N ALA A 70 -6.86 1.45 5.69
CA ALA A 70 -7.79 2.55 5.49
C ALA A 70 -7.53 3.31 4.19
N ILE A 71 -6.26 3.62 3.87
CA ILE A 71 -5.86 4.21 2.58
C ILE A 71 -6.33 3.31 1.42
N ARG A 72 -6.16 1.99 1.53
CA ARG A 72 -6.63 1.04 0.49
C ARG A 72 -8.15 1.06 0.33
N ALA A 73 -8.90 1.17 1.43
CA ALA A 73 -10.36 1.24 1.36
C ALA A 73 -10.84 2.53 0.69
N LEU A 74 -10.18 3.65 0.98
CA LEU A 74 -10.44 4.95 0.34
C LEU A 74 -10.05 4.94 -1.14
N ASP A 75 -8.95 4.27 -1.50
CA ASP A 75 -8.54 4.07 -2.89
C ASP A 75 -9.60 3.30 -3.68
N PHE A 76 -10.19 2.25 -3.10
CA PHE A 76 -11.32 1.55 -3.72
C PHE A 76 -12.56 2.43 -3.92
N ALA A 77 -12.80 3.40 -3.04
CA ALA A 77 -13.90 4.34 -3.15
C ALA A 77 -13.61 5.49 -4.15
N SER A 78 -12.33 5.82 -4.34
CA SER A 78 -11.88 6.97 -5.14
C SER A 78 -11.26 6.56 -6.48
N ASN A 79 -11.46 5.31 -6.92
CA ASN A 79 -10.72 4.72 -8.03
C ASN A 79 -10.97 5.39 -9.41
N THR A 80 -12.01 6.21 -9.55
CA THR A 80 -12.31 7.00 -10.75
C THR A 80 -11.82 8.46 -10.69
N GLN A 81 -11.26 8.89 -9.56
CA GLN A 81 -10.83 10.28 -9.34
C GLN A 81 -9.33 10.45 -9.57
N PRO A 82 -8.83 11.67 -9.85
CA PRO A 82 -7.39 11.94 -10.00
C PRO A 82 -6.68 11.97 -8.63
N THR A 83 -6.61 10.83 -7.96
CA THR A 83 -5.92 10.63 -6.68
C THR A 83 -4.41 10.45 -6.89
N VAL A 84 -3.62 10.66 -5.84
CA VAL A 84 -2.16 10.37 -5.84
C VAL A 84 -1.88 8.94 -6.30
N LEU A 85 -2.67 7.96 -5.84
CA LEU A 85 -2.52 6.55 -6.22
C LEU A 85 -2.87 6.29 -7.68
N ASN A 86 -3.88 6.97 -8.22
CA ASN A 86 -4.25 6.88 -9.64
C ASN A 86 -3.22 7.57 -10.54
N LEU A 87 -2.64 8.68 -10.11
CA LEU A 87 -1.53 9.32 -10.81
C LEU A 87 -0.30 8.41 -10.87
N LEU A 88 0.04 7.72 -9.79
CA LEU A 88 1.10 6.69 -9.81
C LEU A 88 0.78 5.59 -10.83
N ARG A 89 -0.45 5.05 -10.83
CA ARG A 89 -0.87 4.02 -11.82
C ARG A 89 -0.70 4.51 -13.26
N ALA A 90 -1.10 5.75 -13.54
CA ALA A 90 -0.94 6.35 -14.86
C ALA A 90 0.54 6.50 -15.26
N ARG A 91 1.41 6.90 -14.32
CA ARG A 91 2.86 6.99 -14.55
C ARG A 91 3.49 5.63 -14.81
N LEU A 92 3.09 4.60 -14.08
CA LEU A 92 3.55 3.22 -14.31
C LEU A 92 3.14 2.71 -15.70
N GLN A 93 1.89 2.96 -16.10
CA GLN A 93 1.43 2.62 -17.46
C GLN A 93 2.25 3.34 -18.53
N ALA A 94 2.51 4.64 -18.36
CA ALA A 94 3.27 5.44 -19.32
C ALA A 94 4.71 4.92 -19.54
N VAL A 95 5.30 4.26 -18.55
CA VAL A 95 6.66 3.67 -18.68
C VAL A 95 6.64 2.20 -19.12
N GLY A 96 5.47 1.64 -19.41
CA GLY A 96 5.28 0.26 -19.90
C GLY A 96 4.91 -0.77 -18.81
N LEU A 97 4.69 -0.34 -17.57
CA LEU A 97 4.29 -1.20 -16.45
C LEU A 97 2.76 -1.16 -16.29
N GLY A 98 2.04 -1.87 -17.16
CA GLY A 98 0.58 -1.96 -17.15
C GLY A 98 0.00 -2.99 -16.17
N ALA A 99 -1.32 -3.25 -16.25
CA ALA A 99 -2.04 -4.15 -15.33
C ALA A 99 -1.44 -5.56 -15.09
N PRO A 100 -0.81 -6.21 -16.09
CA PRO A 100 -0.13 -7.49 -15.88
C PRO A 100 1.14 -7.39 -15.03
N SER A 101 1.74 -6.21 -14.89
CA SER A 101 2.96 -6.00 -14.11
C SER A 101 2.70 -6.11 -12.60
N ARG A 102 3.60 -6.81 -11.90
CA ARG A 102 3.63 -6.83 -10.43
C ARG A 102 3.75 -5.42 -9.86
N ALA A 103 4.62 -4.59 -10.45
CA ALA A 103 4.80 -3.20 -10.02
C ALA A 103 3.49 -2.40 -10.11
N TYR A 104 2.71 -2.55 -11.19
CA TYR A 104 1.43 -1.87 -11.32
C TYR A 104 0.43 -2.26 -10.22
N ARG A 105 0.36 -3.56 -9.89
CA ARG A 105 -0.57 -4.07 -8.87
C ARG A 105 -0.20 -3.67 -7.44
N TYR A 106 1.09 -3.64 -7.12
CA TYR A 106 1.58 -3.57 -5.75
C TYR A 106 2.25 -2.24 -5.39
N ALA A 107 2.72 -1.43 -6.35
CA ALA A 107 3.34 -0.14 -6.02
C ALA A 107 2.39 0.85 -5.32
N PRO A 108 1.10 0.98 -5.69
CA PRO A 108 0.16 1.80 -4.93
C PRO A 108 -0.02 1.33 -3.48
N GLN A 109 0.06 0.01 -3.25
CA GLN A 109 -0.04 -0.58 -1.91
C GLN A 109 1.24 -0.35 -1.09
N ALA A 110 2.41 -0.44 -1.72
CA ALA A 110 3.68 -0.10 -1.10
C ALA A 110 3.72 1.39 -0.73
N LEU A 111 3.24 2.27 -1.62
CA LEU A 111 3.13 3.71 -1.36
C LEU A 111 2.22 4.00 -0.16
N ALA A 112 1.04 3.37 -0.11
CA ALA A 112 0.13 3.50 1.04
C ALA A 112 0.77 3.06 2.36
N ALA A 113 1.60 2.02 2.33
CA ALA A 113 2.31 1.56 3.51
C ALA A 113 3.41 2.54 3.94
N VAL A 114 4.17 3.12 3.00
CA VAL A 114 5.17 4.15 3.30
C VAL A 114 4.51 5.40 3.89
N GLU A 115 3.38 5.84 3.32
CA GLU A 115 2.59 6.97 3.85
C GLU A 115 2.12 6.71 5.28
N ALA A 116 1.53 5.54 5.53
CA ALA A 116 1.05 5.16 6.85
C ALA A 116 2.17 5.17 7.90
N ASP A 117 3.32 4.55 7.59
CA ASP A 117 4.47 4.56 8.49
C ASP A 117 4.96 5.98 8.79
N ALA A 118 5.06 6.83 7.75
CA ALA A 118 5.54 8.20 7.90
C ALA A 118 4.62 9.04 8.78
N LEU A 119 3.31 8.85 8.68
CA LEU A 119 2.33 9.55 9.51
C LEU A 119 2.34 9.07 10.95
N VAL A 120 2.44 7.76 11.19
CA VAL A 120 2.62 7.24 12.55
C VAL A 120 3.89 7.80 13.17
N ALA A 121 5.01 7.75 12.45
CA ALA A 121 6.28 8.30 12.91
C ALA A 121 6.20 9.80 13.22
N LYS A 122 5.41 10.56 12.45
CA LYS A 122 5.28 12.01 12.62
C LYS A 122 4.31 12.42 13.73
N ILE A 123 3.18 11.73 13.84
CA ILE A 123 2.04 12.18 14.65
C ILE A 123 1.91 11.41 15.96
N LEU A 124 2.13 10.09 15.94
CA LEU A 124 1.80 9.21 17.05
C LEU A 124 3.03 8.75 17.82
N ALA A 125 4.07 8.30 17.10
CA ALA A 125 5.24 7.65 17.69
C ALA A 125 6.54 8.10 16.99
N PRO A 126 7.13 9.23 17.42
CA PRO A 126 8.43 9.69 16.92
C PRO A 126 9.50 8.60 17.09
N GLY A 127 10.09 8.16 15.97
CA GLY A 127 11.04 7.04 15.95
C GLY A 127 10.41 5.69 15.57
N PHE A 128 9.14 5.66 15.16
CA PHE A 128 8.52 4.46 14.63
C PHE A 128 9.30 3.89 13.44
N GLU A 129 9.71 2.64 13.58
CA GLU A 129 10.26 1.81 12.52
C GLU A 129 9.44 0.53 12.41
N ARG A 130 9.02 0.20 11.19
CA ARG A 130 8.26 -1.02 10.91
C ARG A 130 9.16 -2.24 11.11
N LYS A 131 8.74 -3.17 11.97
CA LYS A 131 9.41 -4.47 12.21
C LYS A 131 8.71 -5.61 11.49
N THR A 132 7.38 -5.57 11.37
CA THR A 132 6.62 -6.59 10.67
C THR A 132 6.65 -6.42 9.15
N SER A 133 6.87 -7.53 8.44
CA SER A 133 6.86 -7.59 6.97
C SER A 133 5.46 -7.33 6.40
N LEU A 134 5.41 -6.64 5.25
CA LEU A 134 4.16 -6.44 4.48
C LEU A 134 3.82 -7.63 3.58
N GLY A 135 4.74 -8.59 3.46
CA GLY A 135 4.76 -9.66 2.47
C GLY A 135 5.70 -9.34 1.31
N ASP A 136 6.33 -10.39 0.77
CA ASP A 136 7.46 -10.30 -0.17
C ASP A 136 7.20 -9.39 -1.38
N ALA A 137 5.96 -9.35 -1.88
CA ALA A 137 5.60 -8.50 -3.01
C ALA A 137 5.62 -7.01 -2.71
N LEU A 138 5.30 -6.61 -1.50
CA LEU A 138 5.32 -5.23 -1.08
C LEU A 138 6.72 -4.85 -0.60
N ASP A 139 7.34 -5.70 0.22
CA ASP A 139 8.67 -5.47 0.78
C ASP A 139 9.72 -5.29 -0.33
N ALA A 140 9.63 -6.03 -1.44
CA ALA A 140 10.53 -5.88 -2.58
C ALA A 140 10.41 -4.52 -3.31
N LEU A 141 9.30 -3.80 -3.15
CA LEU A 141 9.04 -2.52 -3.82
C LEU A 141 9.34 -1.33 -2.91
N VAL A 142 9.26 -1.51 -1.59
CA VAL A 142 9.49 -0.45 -0.60
C VAL A 142 10.82 0.29 -0.80
N PRO A 143 11.98 -0.37 -1.06
CA PRO A 143 13.25 0.33 -1.28
C PRO A 143 13.24 1.31 -2.47
N VAL A 144 12.38 1.07 -3.47
CA VAL A 144 12.24 1.95 -4.64
C VAL A 144 11.21 3.05 -4.40
N VAL A 145 10.12 2.72 -3.71
CA VAL A 145 9.00 3.65 -3.46
C VAL A 145 9.31 4.63 -2.33
N ALA A 146 9.93 4.16 -1.25
CA ALA A 146 10.03 4.92 -0.02
C ALA A 146 10.92 6.17 -0.11
N PRO A 147 12.14 6.14 -0.68
CA PRO A 147 13.00 7.31 -0.71
C PRO A 147 12.38 8.55 -1.39
N PRO A 148 11.92 8.48 -2.66
CA PRO A 148 11.37 9.66 -3.34
C PRO A 148 10.07 10.16 -2.70
N TRP A 149 9.30 9.27 -2.07
CA TRP A 149 8.08 9.64 -1.37
C TRP A 149 8.33 10.32 -0.03
N ARG A 150 9.26 9.80 0.78
CA ARG A 150 9.65 10.43 2.05
C ARG A 150 10.22 11.82 1.85
N GLU A 151 11.03 12.02 0.81
CA GLU A 151 11.50 13.36 0.43
C GLU A 151 10.35 14.31 0.05
N HIS A 152 9.34 13.82 -0.66
CA HIS A 152 8.15 14.60 -0.97
C HIS A 152 7.40 15.04 0.29
N LEU A 153 7.21 14.13 1.25
CA LEU A 153 6.53 14.41 2.52
C LEU A 153 7.33 15.33 3.44
N ALA A 154 8.66 15.27 3.40
CA ALA A 154 9.53 16.08 4.24
C ALA A 154 9.69 17.52 3.75
N SER A 155 9.41 17.79 2.47
CA SER A 155 9.62 19.12 1.88
C SER A 155 8.54 20.11 2.30
N PRO A 156 8.89 21.24 2.95
CA PRO A 156 7.95 22.32 3.27
C PRO A 156 7.32 22.93 2.02
N GLN A 157 8.04 22.89 0.90
CA GLN A 157 7.63 23.42 -0.39
C GLN A 157 6.88 22.37 -1.23
N ARG A 158 6.69 21.14 -0.70
CA ARG A 158 6.22 19.93 -1.38
C ARG A 158 7.04 19.68 -2.66
N VAL A 159 8.00 18.75 -2.65
CA VAL A 159 8.70 18.31 -3.90
C VAL A 159 7.64 18.08 -4.97
N ASP A 160 7.87 18.49 -6.21
CA ASP A 160 6.91 18.27 -7.30
C ASP A 160 6.50 16.78 -7.32
N LEU A 161 5.21 16.54 -7.08
CA LEU A 161 4.60 15.21 -7.09
C LEU A 161 4.95 14.44 -8.37
N THR A 162 5.09 15.17 -9.49
CA THR A 162 5.52 14.61 -10.76
C THR A 162 6.94 14.07 -10.70
N ALA A 163 7.88 14.82 -10.11
CA ALA A 163 9.26 14.40 -9.95
C ALA A 163 9.38 13.17 -9.04
N ALA A 164 8.63 13.14 -7.93
CA ALA A 164 8.58 11.96 -7.05
C ALA A 164 8.10 10.71 -7.81
N PHE A 165 7.02 10.81 -8.57
CA PHE A 165 6.49 9.68 -9.33
C PHE A 165 7.34 9.26 -10.50
N ASN A 166 8.00 10.17 -11.19
CA ASN A 166 8.92 9.81 -12.26
C ASN A 166 10.08 8.95 -11.70
N ARG A 167 10.65 9.34 -10.55
CA ARG A 167 11.69 8.56 -9.88
C ARG A 167 11.20 7.18 -9.46
N VAL A 168 9.99 7.07 -8.90
CA VAL A 168 9.38 5.78 -8.55
C VAL A 168 9.18 4.91 -9.80
N ALA A 169 8.57 5.46 -10.85
CA ALA A 169 8.23 4.72 -12.06
C ALA A 169 9.50 4.22 -12.79
N GLU A 170 10.52 5.06 -12.91
CA GLU A 170 11.81 4.70 -13.49
C GLU A 170 12.54 3.63 -12.67
N GLY A 171 12.58 3.78 -11.35
CA GLY A 171 13.20 2.80 -10.45
C GLY A 171 12.53 1.43 -10.58
N LEU A 172 11.20 1.40 -10.61
CA LEU A 172 10.43 0.16 -10.75
C LEU A 172 10.60 -0.47 -12.14
N LYS A 173 10.71 0.34 -13.19
CA LYS A 173 11.01 -0.14 -14.54
C LYS A 173 12.38 -0.82 -14.58
N LYS A 174 13.40 -0.21 -14.00
CA LYS A 174 14.75 -0.78 -13.90
C LYS A 174 14.72 -2.10 -13.14
N GLN A 175 14.05 -2.17 -12.00
CA GLN A 175 13.93 -3.40 -11.22
C GLN A 175 13.24 -4.53 -12.01
N ALA A 176 12.19 -4.20 -12.77
CA ALA A 176 11.47 -5.16 -13.61
C ALA A 176 12.32 -5.69 -14.78
N THR A 177 13.26 -4.91 -15.30
CA THR A 177 14.18 -5.35 -16.36
C THR A 177 15.38 -6.14 -15.83
N THR A 178 15.75 -5.96 -14.57
CA THR A 178 16.93 -6.60 -13.95
C THR A 178 16.61 -7.96 -13.33
N GLN A 179 15.35 -8.26 -12.99
CA GLN A 179 14.95 -9.60 -12.58
C GLN A 179 14.84 -10.51 -13.81
N PRO A 180 15.70 -11.54 -13.98
CA PRO A 180 15.50 -12.52 -15.04
C PRO A 180 14.17 -13.23 -14.82
N ALA A 181 13.52 -13.62 -15.92
CA ALA A 181 12.37 -14.50 -15.88
C ALA A 181 12.81 -15.84 -15.26
N THR A 182 12.66 -16.00 -13.95
CA THR A 182 12.66 -17.33 -13.34
C THR A 182 11.40 -18.02 -13.84
N GLY A 183 11.55 -18.71 -14.96
CA GLY A 183 10.61 -19.69 -15.45
C GLY A 183 10.28 -20.62 -14.28
N THR A 184 9.06 -20.51 -13.78
CA THR A 184 8.51 -21.53 -12.91
C THR A 184 8.20 -22.70 -13.83
N THR A 185 9.16 -23.60 -13.99
CA THR A 185 8.88 -24.95 -14.47
C THR A 185 7.89 -25.53 -13.48
N GLN A 186 6.63 -25.62 -13.90
CA GLN A 186 5.61 -26.37 -13.19
C GLN A 186 6.14 -27.80 -13.07
N PRO A 187 6.29 -28.39 -11.87
CA PRO A 187 6.54 -29.81 -11.77
C PRO A 187 5.34 -30.51 -12.40
N SER A 188 5.60 -31.28 -13.45
CA SER A 188 4.63 -32.22 -14.00
C SER A 188 4.18 -33.15 -12.88
N ASN A 189 2.88 -33.15 -12.59
CA ASN A 189 2.28 -34.19 -11.75
C ASN A 189 2.66 -35.55 -12.33
N PRO A 190 3.23 -36.49 -11.54
CA PRO A 190 3.20 -37.87 -11.94
C PRO A 190 1.73 -38.30 -11.98
N THR A 191 1.33 -38.79 -13.15
CA THR A 191 0.11 -39.57 -13.33
C THR A 191 0.26 -40.80 -12.46
N ASP A 192 -0.46 -40.88 -11.34
CA ASP A 192 -0.63 -42.16 -10.65
C ASP A 192 -1.57 -43.00 -11.49
N GLU A 193 -0.95 -43.88 -12.29
CA GLU A 193 -1.54 -45.11 -12.79
C GLU A 193 -1.80 -46.07 -11.62
N ASP A 194 -2.98 -46.67 -11.66
CA ASP A 194 -3.33 -48.02 -11.22
C ASP A 194 -3.14 -48.49 -9.76
N SER A 195 -4.32 -48.63 -9.13
CA SER A 195 -4.85 -49.89 -8.53
C SER A 195 -4.36 -50.32 -7.13
N PRO A 196 -5.15 -51.09 -6.35
CA PRO A 196 -6.38 -51.83 -6.68
C PRO A 196 -7.68 -51.36 -6.00
#